data_AF-A0AAV2MNS0-F1
#
_entry.id   AF-A0AAV2MNS0-F1
#
_cell.length_a   1.000
_cell.length_b   1.000
_cell.length_c   1.000
_cell.angle_alpha   90.00
_cell.angle_beta   90.00
_cell.angle_gamma   90.00
#
_symmetry.space_group_name_H-M   'P 1'
#
loop_
_entity.id
_entity.type
_entity.pdbx_description
1 polymer ?
#
loop_
_entity_poly.entity_id
_entity_poly.type
_entity_poly.pdbx_seq_one_letter_code
_entity_poly.pdbx_strand_id
1 'polypeptide(L)'
;MKEAGVSAVEAQWVPQLLPQYCHFSPPLDAPAPWLCSSSGTIRCQQPSTFFRVGWPLPAVEMEYPEGLEKYKLFARFLLEGQICPKLKKHRAHLLSNPTIMLKTWAKLQPRTEVLLSALVSKKVNCREALTAVWKTEDKYLLSAYRQWIPESMHQDVAKCWPPL
;
A
#
# COMPACT_ATOMS: atom_id res chain seq x y z
N MET A 1 -38.48 -38.15 -4.27
CA MET A 1 -37.75 -36.93 -4.69
C MET A 1 -36.51 -36.84 -3.81
N LYS A 2 -35.30 -36.85 -4.39
CA LYS A 2 -34.08 -36.58 -3.62
C LYS A 2 -34.06 -35.07 -3.34
N GLU A 3 -34.06 -34.67 -2.08
CA GLU A 3 -33.75 -33.29 -1.73
C GLU A 3 -32.31 -33.02 -2.18
N ALA A 4 -32.12 -31.99 -3.01
CA ALA A 4 -30.80 -31.53 -3.38
C ALA A 4 -30.12 -30.94 -2.13
N GLY A 5 -28.83 -31.21 -1.94
CA GLY A 5 -28.07 -30.66 -0.82
C GLY A 5 -27.92 -29.14 -0.97
N VAL A 6 -28.71 -28.39 -0.20
CA VAL A 6 -28.63 -26.92 -0.12
C VAL A 6 -27.94 -26.53 1.18
N SER A 7 -27.06 -25.53 1.11
CA SER A 7 -26.43 -24.91 2.28
C SER A 7 -26.51 -23.39 2.17
N ALA A 8 -26.66 -22.71 3.31
CA ALA A 8 -26.67 -21.25 3.37
C ALA A 8 -25.25 -20.68 3.20
N VAL A 9 -25.17 -19.49 2.59
CA VAL A 9 -23.92 -18.75 2.38
C VAL A 9 -24.16 -17.29 2.75
N GLU A 10 -23.27 -16.69 3.54
CA GLU A 10 -23.30 -15.25 3.80
C GLU A 10 -22.77 -14.48 2.57
N ALA A 11 -23.44 -13.38 2.21
CA ALA A 11 -23.09 -12.61 1.01
C ALA A 11 -21.62 -12.13 1.01
N GLN A 12 -21.06 -11.81 2.17
CA GLN A 12 -19.66 -11.40 2.35
C GLN A 12 -18.64 -12.52 2.12
N TRP A 13 -19.05 -13.79 2.22
CA TRP A 13 -18.16 -14.91 1.93
C TRP A 13 -17.96 -15.10 0.43
N VAL A 14 -18.92 -14.68 -0.40
CA VAL A 14 -18.85 -14.84 -1.85
C VAL A 14 -17.60 -14.18 -2.45
N PRO A 15 -17.33 -12.88 -2.25
CA PRO A 15 -16.12 -12.25 -2.82
C PRO A 15 -14.81 -12.77 -2.21
N GLN A 16 -14.85 -13.38 -1.01
CA GLN A 16 -13.66 -13.92 -0.35
C GLN A 16 -13.33 -15.34 -0.81
N LEU A 17 -14.34 -16.20 -0.97
CA LEU A 17 -14.21 -17.61 -1.32
C LEU A 17 -14.26 -17.85 -2.83
N LEU A 18 -14.99 -17.01 -3.55
CA LEU A 18 -15.27 -17.15 -4.98
C LEU A 18 -14.89 -15.88 -5.78
N PRO A 19 -13.68 -15.30 -5.59
CA PRO A 19 -13.30 -14.04 -6.23
C PRO A 19 -13.32 -14.13 -7.77
N GLN A 20 -13.08 -15.31 -8.35
CA GLN A 20 -13.11 -15.56 -9.79
C GLN A 20 -14.50 -15.41 -10.42
N TYR A 21 -15.56 -15.42 -9.60
CA TYR A 21 -16.94 -15.18 -10.02
C TYR A 21 -17.42 -13.77 -9.63
N CYS A 22 -16.51 -12.88 -9.22
CA CYS A 22 -16.84 -11.53 -8.80
C CYS A 22 -16.17 -10.50 -9.73
N HIS A 23 -16.92 -9.45 -10.08
CA HIS A 23 -16.37 -8.28 -10.74
C HIS A 23 -16.17 -7.17 -9.70
N PHE A 24 -14.92 -6.96 -9.29
CA PHE A 24 -14.56 -5.95 -8.30
C PHE A 24 -14.57 -4.55 -8.90
N SER A 25 -15.19 -3.62 -8.18
CA SER A 25 -15.09 -2.20 -8.46
C SER A 25 -13.80 -1.62 -7.86
N PRO A 26 -13.44 -0.37 -8.21
CA PRO A 26 -12.35 0.32 -7.55
C PRO A 26 -12.50 0.34 -6.01
N PRO A 27 -11.38 0.38 -5.26
CA PRO A 27 -11.40 0.57 -3.80
C PRO A 27 -12.26 1.73 -3.36
N LEU A 28 -12.96 1.58 -2.23
CA LEU A 28 -13.70 2.67 -1.61
C LEU A 28 -12.76 3.77 -1.10
N ASP A 29 -13.23 5.02 -1.17
CA ASP A 29 -12.55 6.15 -0.54
C ASP A 29 -12.73 6.16 0.99
N ALA A 30 -13.83 5.59 1.47
CA ALA A 30 -14.19 5.49 2.88
C ALA A 30 -14.61 4.04 3.23
N PRO A 31 -13.88 3.32 4.09
CA PRO A 31 -12.62 3.73 4.72
C PRO A 31 -11.48 3.85 3.71
N ALA A 32 -10.58 4.81 3.92
CA ALA A 32 -9.38 4.95 3.10
C ALA A 32 -8.48 3.71 3.23
N PRO A 33 -7.69 3.36 2.20
CA PRO A 33 -6.76 2.25 2.27
C PRO A 33 -5.82 2.35 3.48
N TRP A 34 -5.43 1.22 4.05
CA TRP A 34 -4.59 1.15 5.25
C TRP A 34 -3.49 0.11 5.10
N LEU A 35 -2.43 0.26 5.88
CA LEU A 35 -1.39 -0.75 5.99
C LEU A 35 -1.82 -1.83 6.99
N CYS A 36 -1.87 -3.09 6.55
CA CYS A 36 -2.06 -4.20 7.47
C CYS A 36 -0.75 -4.51 8.19
N SER A 37 -0.77 -4.44 9.52
CA SER A 37 0.45 -4.61 10.33
C SER A 37 0.97 -6.05 10.28
N SER A 38 0.08 -7.05 10.17
CA SER A 38 0.44 -8.47 10.14
C SER A 38 1.01 -8.89 8.78
N SER A 39 0.33 -8.56 7.67
CA SER A 39 0.81 -8.93 6.33
C SER A 39 1.87 -7.97 5.78
N GLY A 40 1.94 -6.73 6.27
CA GLY A 40 2.78 -5.69 5.68
C GLY A 40 2.35 -5.28 4.27
N THR A 41 1.12 -5.61 3.87
CA THR A 41 0.48 -5.23 2.61
C THR A 41 -0.57 -4.14 2.83
N ILE A 42 -0.91 -3.42 1.77
CA ILE A 42 -1.94 -2.39 1.81
C ILE A 42 -3.29 -3.07 1.56
N ARG A 43 -4.27 -2.73 2.39
CA ARG A 43 -5.64 -3.26 2.33
C ARG A 43 -6.62 -2.17 2.00
N CYS A 44 -7.76 -2.54 1.44
CA CYS A 44 -8.88 -1.66 1.18
C CYS A 44 -10.21 -2.41 1.24
N GLN A 45 -11.31 -1.68 1.33
CA GLN A 45 -12.64 -2.21 1.12
C GLN A 45 -12.99 -2.13 -0.37
N GLN A 46 -13.37 -3.26 -0.97
CA GLN A 46 -13.78 -3.31 -2.36
C GLN A 46 -15.17 -3.94 -2.50
N PRO A 47 -16.15 -3.21 -3.08
CA PRO A 47 -17.41 -3.81 -3.48
C PRO A 47 -17.24 -4.59 -4.78
N SER A 48 -18.16 -5.54 -5.00
CA SER A 48 -18.16 -6.35 -6.21
C SER A 48 -19.58 -6.70 -6.64
N THR A 49 -19.70 -7.22 -7.86
CA THR A 49 -20.93 -7.84 -8.34
C THR A 49 -20.69 -9.29 -8.69
N PHE A 50 -21.68 -10.15 -8.48
CA PHE A 50 -21.60 -11.55 -8.86
C PHE A 50 -21.79 -11.72 -10.38
N PHE A 51 -20.93 -12.53 -10.98
CA PHE A 51 -20.84 -12.75 -12.43
C PHE A 51 -22.19 -13.15 -13.06
N ARG A 52 -22.43 -12.68 -14.31
CA ARG A 52 -23.64 -12.85 -15.15
C ARG A 52 -24.93 -12.25 -14.61
N VAL A 53 -25.24 -12.42 -13.33
CA VAL A 53 -26.50 -11.98 -12.73
C VAL A 53 -26.41 -10.56 -12.15
N GLY A 54 -25.20 -10.04 -11.97
CA GLY A 54 -24.97 -8.64 -11.58
C GLY A 54 -25.40 -8.32 -10.15
N TRP A 55 -25.54 -9.33 -9.29
CA TRP A 55 -25.97 -9.11 -7.90
C TRP A 55 -24.93 -8.29 -7.14
N PRO A 56 -25.32 -7.19 -6.49
CA PRO A 56 -24.39 -6.42 -5.67
C PRO A 56 -23.98 -7.25 -4.44
N LEU A 57 -22.68 -7.31 -4.20
CA LEU A 57 -22.08 -7.95 -3.04
C LEU A 57 -21.56 -6.88 -2.08
N PRO A 58 -21.60 -7.13 -0.76
CA PRO A 58 -21.06 -6.18 0.21
C PRO A 58 -19.57 -5.93 -0.02
N ALA A 59 -19.10 -4.75 0.34
CA ALA A 59 -17.68 -4.45 0.31
C ALA A 59 -16.95 -5.35 1.32
N VAL A 60 -15.86 -5.96 0.86
CA VAL A 60 -15.01 -6.80 1.70
C VAL A 60 -13.57 -6.31 1.68
N GLU A 61 -12.86 -6.66 2.75
CA GLU A 61 -11.45 -6.34 2.87
C GLU A 61 -10.61 -7.19 1.90
N MET A 62 -9.90 -6.51 1.00
CA MET A 62 -9.03 -7.10 0.00
C MET A 62 -7.65 -6.44 0.03
N GLU A 63 -6.66 -7.11 -0.57
CA GLU A 63 -5.39 -6.46 -0.82
C GLU A 63 -5.57 -5.39 -1.88
N TYR A 64 -4.92 -4.23 -1.70
CA TYR A 64 -5.05 -3.13 -2.62
C TYR A 64 -4.60 -3.58 -4.02
N PRO A 65 -5.39 -3.29 -5.07
CA PRO A 65 -5.10 -3.72 -6.43
C PRO A 65 -3.71 -3.32 -6.90
N GLU A 66 -3.10 -4.17 -7.74
CA GLU A 66 -1.83 -3.84 -8.38
C GLU A 66 -1.96 -2.60 -9.27
N GLY A 67 -0.89 -1.80 -9.31
CA GLY A 67 -0.86 -0.58 -10.08
C GLY A 67 -0.13 0.56 -9.37
N LEU A 68 0.03 1.68 -10.07
CA LEU A 68 0.82 2.81 -9.60
C LEU A 68 0.32 3.39 -8.27
N GLU A 69 -0.99 3.39 -8.03
CA GLU A 69 -1.59 3.90 -6.79
C GLU A 69 -1.15 3.09 -5.55
N LYS A 70 -0.92 1.78 -5.69
CA LYS A 70 -0.39 0.95 -4.60
C LYS A 70 1.00 1.43 -4.15
N TYR A 71 1.87 1.79 -5.10
CA TYR A 71 3.20 2.33 -4.80
C TYR A 71 3.12 3.71 -4.15
N LYS A 72 2.19 4.57 -4.58
CA LYS A 72 1.98 5.89 -3.96
C LYS A 72 1.50 5.77 -2.51
N LEU A 73 0.55 4.87 -2.25
CA LEU A 73 0.10 4.54 -0.90
C LEU A 73 1.25 3.96 -0.06
N PHE A 74 2.04 3.04 -0.62
CA PHE A 74 3.19 2.47 0.07
C PHE A 74 4.22 3.53 0.45
N ALA A 75 4.57 4.42 -0.49
CA ALA A 75 5.47 5.54 -0.26
C ALA A 75 4.95 6.46 0.85
N ARG A 76 3.64 6.79 0.84
CA ARG A 76 3.02 7.58 1.90
C ARG A 76 3.18 6.89 3.26
N PHE A 77 2.84 5.61 3.37
CA PHE A 77 2.95 4.85 4.62
C PHE A 77 4.41 4.68 5.10
N LEU A 78 5.35 4.58 4.16
CA LEU A 78 6.79 4.56 4.47
C LEU A 78 7.23 5.87 5.11
N LEU A 79 6.87 7.01 4.50
CA LEU A 79 7.20 8.35 5.00
C LEU A 79 6.53 8.65 6.35
N GLU A 80 5.30 8.16 6.55
CA GLU A 80 4.59 8.28 7.83
C GLU A 80 5.19 7.37 8.93
N GLY A 81 6.14 6.49 8.59
CA GLY A 81 6.79 5.55 9.51
C GLY A 81 5.92 4.35 9.88
N GLN A 82 4.86 4.05 9.11
CA GLN A 82 3.99 2.90 9.34
C GLN A 82 4.64 1.59 8.85
N ILE A 83 5.42 1.65 7.77
CA ILE A 83 6.18 0.51 7.26
C ILE A 83 7.38 0.20 8.17
N CYS A 84 8.08 1.26 8.58
CA CYS A 84 9.32 1.23 9.35
C CYS A 84 9.19 2.13 10.59
N PRO A 85 8.86 1.59 11.77
CA PRO A 85 8.63 2.38 12.98
C PRO A 85 9.80 3.28 13.38
N LYS A 86 11.05 2.89 13.06
CA LYS A 86 12.26 3.71 13.29
C LYS A 86 12.23 5.05 12.55
N LEU A 87 11.49 5.15 11.44
CA LEU A 87 11.33 6.41 10.69
C LEU A 87 10.28 7.35 11.31
N LYS A 88 9.39 6.84 12.18
CA LYS A 88 8.29 7.61 12.76
C LYS A 88 8.76 8.88 13.49
N LYS A 89 9.96 8.83 14.11
CA LYS A 89 10.59 9.99 14.78
C LYS A 89 10.90 11.16 13.84
N HIS A 90 11.07 10.90 12.55
CA HIS A 90 11.38 11.91 11.54
C HIS A 90 10.14 12.50 10.86
N ARG A 91 8.95 11.92 11.10
CA ARG A 91 7.69 12.33 10.44
C ARG A 91 7.39 13.82 10.60
N ALA A 92 7.64 14.38 11.80
CA ALA A 92 7.40 15.79 12.09
C ALA A 92 8.35 16.75 11.35
N HIS A 93 9.48 16.23 10.87
CA HIS A 93 10.50 17.00 10.16
C HIS A 93 10.42 16.82 8.64
N LEU A 94 9.40 16.14 8.13
CA LEU A 94 9.23 15.99 6.69
C LEU A 94 9.00 17.36 6.05
N LEU A 95 9.77 17.65 5.01
CA LEU A 95 9.73 18.90 4.25
C LEU A 95 8.41 19.07 3.47
N SER A 96 7.57 18.04 3.38
CA SER A 96 6.21 18.09 2.86
C SER A 96 5.34 17.00 3.48
N ASN A 97 4.03 17.22 3.50
CA ASN A 97 3.08 16.23 4.01
C ASN A 97 3.06 14.98 3.10
N PRO A 98 3.22 13.74 3.63
CA PRO A 98 3.22 12.50 2.84
C PRO A 98 2.02 12.31 1.90
N THR A 99 0.87 12.92 2.21
CA THR A 99 -0.33 12.89 1.36
C THR A 99 -0.13 13.45 -0.05
N ILE A 100 0.91 14.26 -0.28
CA ILE A 100 1.25 14.73 -1.63
C ILE A 100 1.58 13.58 -2.58
N MET A 101 2.02 12.41 -2.08
CA MET A 101 2.26 11.21 -2.90
C MET A 101 1.01 10.77 -3.67
N LEU A 102 -0.18 11.05 -3.12
CA LEU A 102 -1.46 10.62 -3.66
C LEU A 102 -2.06 11.62 -4.66
N LYS A 103 -1.44 12.79 -4.84
CA LYS A 103 -1.98 13.83 -5.73
C LYS A 103 -1.68 13.50 -7.19
N THR A 104 -2.56 13.95 -8.09
CA THR A 104 -2.41 13.75 -9.54
C THR A 104 -1.15 14.42 -10.10
N TRP A 105 -0.75 15.56 -9.52
CA TRP A 105 0.46 16.30 -9.86
C TRP A 105 1.72 15.81 -9.14
N ALA A 106 1.66 14.75 -8.32
CA ALA A 106 2.81 14.27 -7.54
C ALA A 106 4.05 14.00 -8.40
N LYS A 107 3.90 13.60 -9.67
CA LYS A 107 5.04 13.36 -10.56
C LYS A 107 5.82 14.63 -10.94
N LEU A 108 5.26 15.83 -10.75
CA LEU A 108 5.91 17.10 -11.10
C LEU A 108 6.90 17.57 -10.02
N GLN A 109 6.82 17.01 -8.81
CA GLN A 109 7.74 17.35 -7.73
C GLN A 109 8.89 16.33 -7.71
N PRO A 110 10.16 16.75 -7.85
CA PRO A 110 11.29 15.82 -7.99
C PRO A 110 11.38 14.80 -6.86
N ARG A 111 11.07 15.23 -5.63
CA ARG A 111 11.12 14.39 -4.42
C ARG A 111 10.14 13.21 -4.44
N THR A 112 8.92 13.44 -4.88
CA THR A 112 7.86 12.42 -5.00
C THR A 112 8.16 11.50 -6.17
N GLU A 113 8.65 12.04 -7.29
CA GLU A 113 9.07 11.25 -8.45
C GLU A 113 10.23 10.31 -8.12
N VAL A 114 11.31 10.81 -7.50
CA VAL A 114 12.49 10.00 -7.16
C VAL A 114 12.11 8.83 -6.26
N LEU A 115 11.29 9.06 -5.23
CA LEU A 115 10.82 8.00 -4.34
C LEU A 115 9.92 7.01 -5.09
N LEU A 116 8.96 7.49 -5.86
CA LEU A 116 8.02 6.63 -6.58
C LEU A 116 8.73 5.78 -7.64
N SER A 117 9.61 6.37 -8.43
CA SER A 117 10.38 5.67 -9.47
C SER A 117 11.31 4.62 -8.87
N ALA A 118 11.94 4.90 -7.73
CA ALA A 118 12.77 3.91 -7.04
C ALA A 118 11.96 2.71 -6.53
N LEU A 119 10.74 2.93 -6.04
CA LEU A 119 9.83 1.86 -5.61
C LEU A 119 9.34 1.02 -6.80
N VAL A 120 8.90 1.68 -7.89
CA VAL A 120 8.39 1.03 -9.09
C VAL A 120 9.48 0.21 -9.79
N SER A 121 10.70 0.73 -9.92
CA SER A 121 11.79 0.05 -10.63
C SER A 121 12.15 -1.32 -10.02
N LYS A 122 11.93 -1.48 -8.70
CA LYS A 122 12.17 -2.73 -7.98
C LYS A 122 10.91 -3.43 -7.51
N LYS A 123 9.73 -2.97 -7.95
CA LYS A 123 8.43 -3.53 -7.58
C LYS A 123 8.22 -3.62 -6.05
N VAL A 124 8.68 -2.60 -5.33
CA VAL A 124 8.54 -2.52 -3.87
C VAL A 124 7.23 -1.83 -3.51
N ASN A 125 6.23 -2.63 -3.13
CA ASN A 125 4.89 -2.19 -2.76
C ASN A 125 4.37 -2.81 -1.43
N CYS A 126 5.19 -3.60 -0.75
CA CYS A 126 4.89 -4.22 0.55
C CYS A 126 6.16 -4.32 1.42
N ARG A 127 5.99 -4.58 2.73
CA ARG A 127 7.11 -4.69 3.68
C ARG A 127 8.08 -5.81 3.30
N GLU A 128 7.56 -6.95 2.84
CA GLU A 128 8.36 -8.10 2.45
C GLU A 128 9.26 -7.76 1.26
N ALA A 129 8.71 -7.16 0.19
CA ALA A 129 9.47 -6.74 -0.97
C ALA A 129 10.57 -5.73 -0.61
N LEU A 130 10.25 -4.75 0.26
CA LEU A 130 11.24 -3.78 0.73
C LEU A 130 12.37 -4.46 1.52
N THR A 131 12.02 -5.37 2.43
CA THR A 131 12.97 -6.12 3.24
C THR A 131 13.85 -7.02 2.37
N ALA A 132 13.29 -7.66 1.35
CA ALA A 132 14.03 -8.48 0.40
C ALA A 132 15.10 -7.66 -0.34
N VAL A 133 14.75 -6.45 -0.82
CA VAL A 133 15.71 -5.56 -1.48
C VAL A 133 16.79 -5.07 -0.51
N TRP A 134 16.46 -4.76 0.74
CA TRP A 134 17.45 -4.31 1.73
C TRP A 134 18.45 -5.41 2.14
N LYS A 135 18.13 -6.69 1.96
CA LYS A 135 19.09 -7.78 2.19
C LYS A 135 20.25 -7.74 1.20
N THR A 136 20.04 -7.25 -0.01
CA THR A 136 21.08 -7.17 -1.06
C THR A 136 21.62 -5.76 -1.23
N GLU A 137 20.78 -4.74 -0.99
CA GLU A 137 21.12 -3.32 -1.17
C GLU A 137 20.66 -2.53 0.06
N ASP A 138 21.46 -2.58 1.11
CA ASP A 138 21.18 -1.97 2.42
C ASP A 138 20.86 -0.47 2.33
N LYS A 139 21.46 0.27 1.39
CA LYS A 139 21.25 1.71 1.13
C LYS A 139 20.07 2.03 0.22
N TYR A 140 19.33 1.03 -0.29
CA TYR A 140 18.17 1.26 -1.15
C TYR A 140 17.18 2.23 -0.49
N LEU A 141 16.63 3.18 -1.25
CA LEU A 141 15.78 4.32 -0.81
C LEU A 141 16.40 5.37 0.11
N LEU A 142 17.63 5.22 0.61
CA LEU A 142 18.21 6.23 1.51
C LEU A 142 18.30 7.61 0.85
N SER A 143 18.79 7.68 -0.39
CA SER A 143 18.88 8.94 -1.15
C SER A 143 17.50 9.53 -1.44
N ALA A 144 16.53 8.71 -1.81
CA ALA A 144 15.16 9.12 -2.05
C ALA A 144 14.51 9.68 -0.77
N TYR A 145 14.67 9.00 0.36
CA TYR A 145 14.13 9.43 1.65
C TYR A 145 14.79 10.72 2.15
N ARG A 146 16.10 10.90 1.94
CA ARG A 146 16.81 12.14 2.29
C ARG A 146 16.21 13.38 1.63
N GLN A 147 15.63 13.26 0.44
CA GLN A 147 14.95 14.39 -0.19
C GLN A 147 13.74 14.88 0.61
N TRP A 148 13.17 14.06 1.49
CA TRP A 148 12.00 14.37 2.31
C TRP A 148 12.31 15.01 3.65
N ILE A 149 13.58 15.14 4.04
CA ILE A 149 14.00 15.66 5.35
C ILE A 149 15.06 16.75 5.17
N PRO A 150 15.22 17.67 6.16
CA PRO A 150 16.31 18.64 6.17
C PRO A 150 17.68 17.96 6.10
N GLU A 151 18.64 18.62 5.45
CA GLU A 151 20.01 18.12 5.29
C GLU A 151 20.70 17.83 6.63
N SER A 152 20.41 18.63 7.65
CA SER A 152 20.90 18.43 9.02
C SER A 152 20.56 17.06 9.61
N MET A 153 19.51 16.39 9.12
CA MET A 153 19.09 15.06 9.60
C MET A 153 19.63 13.91 8.74
N HIS A 154 20.32 14.17 7.63
CA HIS A 154 20.72 13.15 6.67
C HIS A 154 21.73 12.15 7.24
N GLN A 155 22.63 12.61 8.12
CA GLN A 155 23.60 11.75 8.78
C GLN A 155 22.93 10.84 9.80
N ASP A 156 22.00 11.37 10.60
CA ASP A 156 21.31 10.60 11.63
C ASP A 156 20.44 9.49 11.05
N VAL A 157 19.74 9.77 9.95
CA VAL A 157 18.96 8.75 9.24
C VAL A 157 19.85 7.68 8.65
N ALA A 158 21.00 8.07 8.07
CA ALA A 158 21.91 7.12 7.44
C ALA A 158 22.57 6.16 8.44
N LYS A 159 22.84 6.60 9.67
CA LYS A 159 23.37 5.74 10.74
C LYS A 159 22.41 4.63 11.15
N CYS A 160 21.10 4.83 10.95
CA CYS A 160 20.06 3.88 11.33
C CYS A 160 19.44 3.16 10.10
N TRP A 161 20.10 3.22 8.94
CA TRP A 161 19.62 2.64 7.69
C TRP A 161 20.24 1.23 7.46
N PRO A 162 19.47 0.21 7.05
CA PRO A 162 18.03 0.21 6.80
C PRO A 162 17.20 0.26 8.12
N PRO A 163 16.07 0.99 8.14
CA PRO A 163 15.27 1.23 9.34
C PRO A 163 14.28 0.08 9.61
N LEU A 164 14.77 -1.17 9.56
CA LEU A 164 14.02 -2.38 9.91
C LEU A 164 13.69 -2.45 11.40
#